data_AF-A0A2P4Q8U2-F1
#
_entry.id   AF-A0A2P4Q8U2-F1
#
_cell.length_a   1.000
_cell.length_b   1.000
_cell.length_c   1.000
_cell.angle_alpha   90.00
_cell.angle_beta   90.00
_cell.angle_gamma   90.00
#
_symmetry.space_group_name_H-M   'P 1'
#
loop_
_entity.id
_entity.type
_entity.pdbx_description
1 polymer ?
#
loop_
_entity_poly.entity_id
_entity_poly.type
_entity_poly.pdbx_seq_one_letter_code
_entity_poly.pdbx_strand_id
1 'polypeptide(L)'
;MPHSNINQFFAKTCLSKWNNVSIFVKFIYNESHSTTPKQVLDMYNRNRFDIISAKDTKNNVMQYVRDIIVKIERNVRKSSGYVIKCKKIRAKQR
;
A
#
# COMPACT_ATOMS: atom_id res chain seq x y z
N MET A 1 9.74 19.74 -3.64
CA MET A 1 9.13 18.78 -4.59
C MET A 1 9.49 17.36 -4.16
N PRO A 2 8.61 16.63 -3.44
CA PRO A 2 8.95 15.35 -2.81
C PRO A 2 8.80 14.13 -3.75
N HIS A 3 8.63 14.35 -5.06
CA HIS A 3 8.41 13.26 -6.02
C HIS A 3 9.67 12.42 -6.31
N SER A 4 10.88 12.93 -6.06
CA SER A 4 12.12 12.23 -6.42
C SER A 4 12.39 10.97 -5.60
N ASN A 5 12.17 11.01 -4.28
CA ASN A 5 12.62 9.92 -3.42
C ASN A 5 11.69 8.71 -3.44
N ILE A 6 10.40 8.92 -3.67
CA ILE A 6 9.44 7.82 -3.79
C ILE A 6 9.64 7.04 -5.08
N ASN A 7 9.84 7.74 -6.20
CA ASN A 7 10.20 7.10 -7.45
C ASN A 7 11.53 6.34 -7.32
N GLN A 8 12.46 6.89 -6.53
CA GLN A 8 13.72 6.23 -6.21
C GLN A 8 13.52 4.93 -5.40
N PHE A 9 12.56 4.89 -4.46
CA PHE A 9 12.21 3.65 -3.74
C PHE A 9 11.78 2.56 -4.73
N PHE A 10 10.83 2.85 -5.60
CA PHE A 10 10.34 1.85 -6.57
C PHE A 10 11.41 1.48 -7.60
N ALA A 11 12.26 2.42 -8.02
CA ALA A 11 13.37 2.13 -8.93
C ALA A 11 14.47 1.26 -8.30
N LYS A 12 14.74 1.41 -7.00
CA LYS A 12 15.83 0.71 -6.29
C LYS A 12 15.41 -0.60 -5.61
N THR A 13 14.11 -0.84 -5.42
CA THR A 13 13.63 -2.02 -4.69
C THR A 13 13.02 -3.06 -5.62
N CYS A 14 13.33 -4.34 -5.38
CA CYS A 14 12.73 -5.44 -6.11
C CYS A 14 11.20 -5.46 -5.94
N LEU A 15 10.47 -5.86 -6.98
CA LEU A 15 9.01 -6.02 -6.98
C LEU A 15 8.51 -6.78 -5.74
N SER A 16 9.19 -7.85 -5.33
CA SER A 16 8.84 -8.64 -4.14
C SER A 16 8.69 -7.82 -2.85
N LYS A 17 9.44 -6.72 -2.71
CA LYS A 17 9.41 -5.82 -1.56
C LYS A 17 8.27 -4.80 -1.61
N TRP A 18 7.67 -4.58 -2.78
CA TRP A 18 6.58 -3.60 -2.95
C TRP A 18 5.31 -4.04 -2.23
N ASN A 19 5.11 -5.34 -1.99
CA ASN A 19 3.98 -5.84 -1.20
C ASN A 19 4.06 -5.44 0.28
N ASN A 20 5.22 -4.99 0.76
CA ASN A 20 5.44 -4.67 2.15
C ASN A 20 5.34 -3.17 2.40
N VAL A 21 4.11 -2.71 2.69
CA VAL A 21 3.81 -1.32 3.03
C VAL A 21 4.65 -0.84 4.24
N SER A 22 4.99 -1.72 5.18
CA SER A 22 5.81 -1.32 6.34
C SER A 22 7.24 -0.91 5.97
N ILE A 23 7.82 -1.50 4.90
CA ILE A 23 9.14 -1.11 4.39
C ILE A 23 9.06 0.27 3.73
N PHE A 24 8.00 0.51 2.96
CA PHE A 24 7.74 1.82 2.35
C PHE A 24 7.56 2.90 3.42
N VAL A 25 6.76 2.62 4.45
CA VAL A 25 6.51 3.53 5.57
C VAL A 25 7.80 3.87 6.31
N LYS A 26 8.64 2.87 6.61
CA LYS A 26 9.96 3.09 7.23
C LYS A 26 10.86 3.95 6.35
N PHE A 27 10.87 3.72 5.04
CA PHE A 27 11.66 4.52 4.09
C PHE A 27 11.25 6.00 4.14
N ILE A 28 9.95 6.28 4.09
CA ILE A 28 9.45 7.66 4.13
C ILE A 28 9.72 8.33 5.48
N TYR A 29 9.50 7.63 6.60
CA TYR A 29 9.79 8.21 7.92
C TYR A 29 11.28 8.49 8.14
N ASN A 30 12.16 7.67 7.58
CA ASN A 30 13.60 7.88 7.65
C ASN A 30 14.04 9.14 6.90
N GLU A 31 13.37 9.48 5.78
CA GLU A 31 13.66 10.70 5.03
C GLU A 31 12.89 11.93 5.51
N SER A 32 11.68 11.75 6.06
CA SER A 32 10.77 12.84 6.40
C SER A 32 9.90 12.48 7.60
N HIS A 33 10.46 12.75 8.77
CA HIS A 33 9.85 12.50 10.08
C HIS A 33 8.53 13.26 10.31
N SER A 34 8.29 14.34 9.58
CA SER A 34 7.08 15.16 9.66
C SER A 34 5.90 14.64 8.81
N THR A 35 6.07 13.53 8.08
CA THR A 35 5.04 13.03 7.17
C THR A 35 3.93 12.29 7.92
N THR A 36 2.68 12.68 7.73
CA THR A 36 1.57 12.01 8.42
C THR A 36 1.30 10.62 7.82
N PRO A 37 0.81 9.64 8.60
CA PRO A 37 0.52 8.29 8.09
C PRO A 37 -0.44 8.30 6.88
N LYS A 38 -1.40 9.23 6.86
CA LYS A 38 -2.34 9.42 5.76
C LYS A 38 -1.61 9.87 4.47
N GLN A 39 -0.71 10.84 4.58
CA GLN A 39 0.09 11.29 3.43
C GLN A 39 0.98 10.16 2.89
N VAL A 40 1.58 9.34 3.76
CA VAL A 40 2.39 8.18 3.33
C VAL A 40 1.54 7.19 2.52
N LEU A 41 0.32 6.90 2.99
CA LEU A 41 -0.59 6.01 2.28
C LEU A 41 -1.06 6.59 0.94
N ASP A 42 -1.44 7.86 0.91
CA ASP A 42 -1.86 8.54 -0.31
C ASP A 42 -0.73 8.57 -1.36
N MET A 43 0.51 8.84 -0.90
CA MET A 43 1.71 8.76 -1.73
C MET A 43 1.92 7.36 -2.29
N TYR A 44 1.86 6.32 -1.46
CA TYR A 44 2.03 4.93 -1.89
C TYR A 44 1.02 4.55 -2.98
N ASN A 45 -0.24 4.91 -2.79
CA ASN A 45 -1.32 4.59 -3.73
C ASN A 45 -1.16 5.33 -5.06
N ARG A 46 -0.86 6.63 -5.02
CA ARG A 46 -0.67 7.45 -6.24
C ARG A 46 0.47 6.91 -7.11
N ASN A 47 1.62 6.61 -6.50
CA ASN A 47 2.78 6.10 -7.24
C ASN A 47 2.52 4.71 -7.84
N ARG A 48 1.76 3.84 -7.16
CA ARG A 48 1.34 2.55 -7.74
C ARG A 48 0.39 2.72 -8.92
N PHE A 49 -0.52 3.68 -8.85
CA PHE A 49 -1.41 4.00 -9.96
C PHE A 49 -0.62 4.52 -11.15
N ASP A 50 0.32 5.43 -10.92
CA ASP A 50 1.17 5.99 -11.97
C ASP A 50 1.95 4.89 -12.71
N ILE A 51 2.54 3.92 -11.98
CA ILE A 51 3.23 2.76 -12.56
C ILE A 51 2.30 1.90 -13.43
N ILE A 52 1.04 1.70 -13.01
CA ILE A 52 0.05 0.96 -13.79
C ILE A 52 -0.35 1.73 -15.04
N SER A 53 -0.46 3.06 -14.95
CA SER A 53 -0.93 3.92 -16.03
C SER A 53 0.12 4.19 -17.10
N ALA A 54 1.40 3.93 -16.82
CA ALA A 54 2.48 4.12 -17.77
C ALA A 54 2.36 3.15 -18.97
N LYS A 55 2.28 3.74 -20.17
CA LYS A 55 1.98 3.07 -21.45
C LYS A 55 2.92 1.92 -21.81
N ASP A 56 4.17 1.95 -21.35
CA ASP A 56 5.23 0.99 -21.70
C ASP A 56 5.64 0.07 -20.53
N THR A 57 4.83 0.01 -19.47
CA THR A 57 5.12 -0.88 -18.34
C THR A 57 4.98 -2.33 -18.77
N LYS A 58 6.05 -3.14 -18.58
CA LYS A 58 6.03 -4.58 -18.87
C LYS A 58 4.82 -5.27 -18.21
N ASN A 59 4.12 -6.14 -18.94
CA ASN A 59 2.95 -6.88 -18.44
C ASN A 59 3.18 -7.55 -17.07
N ASN A 60 4.37 -8.09 -16.83
CA ASN A 60 4.72 -8.74 -15.56
C ASN A 60 4.69 -7.77 -14.37
N VAL A 61 5.12 -6.52 -14.56
CA VAL A 61 5.07 -5.48 -13.54
C VAL A 61 3.62 -5.09 -13.26
N MET A 62 2.83 -4.84 -14.32
CA MET A 62 1.41 -4.50 -14.17
C MET A 62 0.63 -5.60 -13.42
N GLN A 63 0.82 -6.86 -13.80
CA GLN A 63 0.16 -7.99 -13.15
C GLN A 63 0.54 -8.07 -11.68
N TYR A 64 1.83 -7.96 -11.37
CA TYR A 64 2.33 -7.99 -10.01
C TYR A 64 1.77 -6.84 -9.15
N VAL A 65 1.72 -5.62 -9.69
CA VAL A 65 1.13 -4.48 -8.98
C VAL A 65 -0.37 -4.72 -8.75
N ARG A 66 -1.13 -5.21 -9.74
CA ARG A 66 -2.56 -5.55 -9.56
C ARG A 66 -2.76 -6.59 -8.45
N ASP A 67 -1.95 -7.64 -8.42
CA ASP A 67 -2.05 -8.69 -7.40
C ASP A 67 -1.85 -8.16 -5.97
N ILE A 68 -0.94 -7.21 -5.78
CA ILE A 68 -0.75 -6.53 -4.48
C ILE A 68 -1.99 -5.71 -4.10
N ILE A 69 -2.63 -4.98 -5.04
CA ILE A 69 -3.84 -4.18 -4.74
C ILE A 69 -4.92 -5.12 -4.21
N VAL A 70 -5.17 -6.20 -4.96
CA VAL A 70 -6.18 -7.20 -4.62
C VAL A 70 -5.89 -7.85 -3.26
N LYS A 71 -4.63 -8.16 -2.94
CA LYS A 71 -4.25 -8.70 -1.61
C LYS A 71 -4.52 -7.71 -0.48
N ILE A 72 -4.16 -6.43 -0.65
CA ILE A 72 -4.40 -5.40 0.36
C ILE A 72 -5.90 -5.20 0.58
N GLU A 73 -6.68 -5.06 -0.49
CA GLU A 73 -8.14 -4.91 -0.41
C GLU A 73 -8.80 -6.11 0.28
N ARG A 74 -8.37 -7.34 -0.04
CA ARG A 74 -8.86 -8.56 0.64
C ARG A 74 -8.53 -8.56 2.12
N ASN A 75 -7.34 -8.11 2.52
CA ASN A 75 -6.96 -8.03 3.93
C ASN A 75 -7.77 -6.96 4.67
N VAL A 76 -8.01 -5.80 4.06
CA VAL A 76 -8.89 -4.76 4.62
C VAL A 76 -10.33 -5.28 4.79
N ARG A 77 -10.85 -6.01 3.80
CA ARG A 77 -12.20 -6.64 3.88
C ARG A 77 -12.27 -7.73 4.95
N LYS A 78 -11.24 -8.56 5.11
CA LYS A 78 -11.18 -9.58 6.17
C LYS A 78 -11.17 -8.95 7.57
N SER A 79 -10.41 -7.86 7.76
CA SER A 79 -10.40 -7.10 9.02
C SER A 79 -11.76 -6.47 9.32
N SER A 80 -12.46 -5.94 8.32
CA SER A 80 -13.83 -5.43 8.46
C SER A 80 -14.84 -6.52 8.86
N GLY A 81 -14.75 -7.71 8.26
CA GLY A 81 -15.58 -8.87 8.63
C GLY A 81 -15.36 -9.34 10.07
N TYR A 82 -14.12 -9.31 10.57
CA TYR A 82 -13.80 -9.60 11.97
C TYR A 82 -14.41 -8.56 12.92
N VAL A 83 -14.33 -7.27 12.61
CA VAL A 83 -14.92 -6.19 13.44
C VAL A 83 -16.45 -6.33 13.52
N ILE A 84 -17.12 -6.68 12.42
CA ILE A 84 -18.58 -6.93 12.41
C ILE A 84 -18.93 -8.16 13.24
N LYS A 85 -18.14 -9.24 13.15
CA LYS A 85 -18.34 -10.47 13.94
C LYS A 85 -18.12 -10.22 15.43
N CYS A 86 -17.11 -9.44 15.82
CA CYS A 86 -16.85 -9.05 17.20
C CYS A 86 -17.98 -8.18 17.79
N LYS A 87 -18.54 -7.23 17.02
CA LYS A 87 -19.70 -6.43 17.46
C LYS A 87 -20.96 -7.29 17.67
N LYS A 88 -21.22 -8.26 16.79
CA LYS A 88 -22.35 -9.20 16.93
C LYS A 88 -22.23 -10.11 18.16
N ILE A 89 -21.03 -10.58 18.49
CA ILE A 89 -20.81 -11.42 19.69
C ILE A 89 -21.05 -10.60 20.96
N ARG A 90 -20.56 -9.36 21.01
CA ARG A 90 -20.74 -8.46 22.16
C ARG A 90 -22.19 -8.04 22.41
N ALA A 91 -23.00 -7.94 21.34
CA ALA A 91 -24.43 -7.65 21.44
C ALA A 91 -25.29 -8.84 21.91
N LYS A 92 -24.80 -10.08 21.77
CA LYS A 92 -25.50 -11.30 22.23
C LYS A 92 -25.19 -11.68 23.69
N GLN A 93 -24.22 -11.01 24.32
CA GLN A 93 -23.83 -11.21 25.73
C GLN A 93 -24.45 -10.16 26.66
N ARG A 94 -25.47 -9.44 26.22
CA ARG A 94 -26.29 -8.52 27.03
C ARG A 94 -27.71 -9.03 27.12
#